data_AF-W4JU13-F1
#
_entry.id   AF-W4JU13-F1
#
_cell.length_a   1.000
_cell.length_b   1.000
_cell.length_c   1.000
_cell.angle_alpha   90.00
_cell.angle_beta   90.00
_cell.angle_gamma   90.00
#
_symmetry.space_group_name_H-M   'P 1'
#
loop_
_entity.id
_entity.type
_entity.pdbx_description
1 polymer ?
#
loop_
_entity_poly.entity_id
_entity_poly.type
_entity_poly.pdbx_seq_one_letter_code
_entity_poly.pdbx_strand_id
1 'polypeptide(L)' 'MSTFIAPLRRTYRYLQRQAHEAPVIFYSVVIGSVGPVLAFSVPTIRQSYGWRPAEPIPITYPIPNRPRRPVQGYEDPE' A
#
# COMPACT_ATOMS: atom_id res chain seq x y z
N MET A 1 31.60 12.44 21.73
CA MET A 1 30.16 12.40 21.39
C MET A 1 29.98 12.81 19.92
N SER A 2 29.33 11.97 19.10
CA SER A 2 28.96 12.18 17.66
C SER A 2 29.86 11.66 16.51
N THR A 3 30.42 10.45 16.60
CA THR A 3 30.99 9.74 15.42
C THR A 3 29.91 9.35 14.39
N PHE A 4 28.66 9.23 14.80
CA PHE A 4 27.55 8.74 13.97
C PHE A 4 27.10 9.69 12.84
N ILE A 5 27.37 11.00 12.93
CA ILE A 5 26.91 12.00 11.93
C ILE A 5 28.05 12.40 10.97
N ALA A 6 29.30 12.04 11.29
CA ALA A 6 30.48 12.32 10.48
C ALA A 6 30.36 11.97 8.97
N PRO A 7 29.80 10.80 8.57
CA PRO A 7 29.69 10.46 7.14
C PRO A 7 28.68 11.35 6.39
N LEU A 8 27.73 11.97 7.08
CA LEU A 8 26.68 12.80 6.46
C LEU A 8 27.14 14.22 6.11
N ARG A 9 28.33 14.63 6.58
CA ARG A 9 28.83 16.02 6.45
C ARG A 9 29.03 16.49 5.00
N ARG A 10 29.17 15.57 4.05
CA ARG A 10 29.36 15.87 2.62
C ARG A 10 28.23 15.34 1.73
N THR A 11 27.17 14.78 2.31
CA THR A 11 26.09 14.11 1.54
C THR A 11 25.43 15.06 0.55
N TYR A 12 25.15 16.31 0.93
CA TYR A 12 24.52 17.27 0.01
C TYR A 12 25.36 17.51 -1.26
N ARG A 13 26.67 17.76 -1.11
CA ARG A 13 27.57 17.95 -2.25
C ARG A 13 27.71 16.68 -3.08
N TYR A 14 27.69 15.51 -2.45
CA TYR A 14 27.72 14.22 -3.14
C TYR A 14 26.44 13.99 -3.97
N LEU A 15 25.26 14.21 -3.40
CA LEU A 15 23.99 14.07 -4.10
C LEU A 15 23.88 15.08 -5.27
N GLN A 16 24.30 16.33 -5.05
CA GLN A 16 24.37 17.33 -6.12
C GLN A 16 25.29 16.88 -7.26
N ARG A 17 26.47 16.35 -6.93
CA ARG A 17 27.40 15.84 -7.93
C ARG A 17 26.81 14.67 -8.73
N GLN A 18 26.18 13.71 -8.05
CA GLN A 18 25.54 12.57 -8.70
C GLN A 18 24.37 12.98 -9.60
N ALA A 19 23.61 14.01 -9.22
CA ALA A 19 22.54 14.56 -10.05
C ALA A 19 23.05 15.14 -11.38
N HIS A 20 24.27 15.69 -11.41
CA HIS A 20 24.88 16.26 -12.62
C HIS A 20 25.75 15.27 -13.42
N GLU A 21 26.57 14.46 -12.75
CA GLU A 21 27.51 13.52 -13.40
C GLU A 21 26.82 12.23 -13.87
N ALA A 22 25.82 11.75 -13.13
CA ALA A 22 25.14 10.48 -13.39
C ALA A 22 23.61 10.61 -13.18
N PRO A 23 22.94 11.49 -13.94
CA PRO A 23 21.54 11.84 -13.71
C PRO A 23 20.61 10.63 -13.76
N VAL A 24 20.84 9.70 -14.69
CA VAL A 24 19.98 8.51 -14.85
C VAL A 24 19.99 7.65 -13.59
N ILE A 25 21.16 7.38 -13.01
CA ILE A 25 21.29 6.56 -11.81
C ILE A 25 20.66 7.28 -10.62
N PHE A 26 20.98 8.57 -10.44
CA PHE A 26 20.48 9.36 -9.34
C PHE A 26 18.95 9.43 -9.32
N TYR A 27 18.33 9.86 -10.43
CA TYR A 27 16.88 10.01 -10.49
C TYR A 27 16.14 8.67 -10.51
N SER A 28 16.72 7.60 -11.05
CA SER A 28 16.14 6.26 -10.97
C SER A 28 16.00 5.80 -9.51
N VAL A 29 17.03 6.01 -8.69
CA VAL A 29 16.98 5.68 -7.26
C VAL A 29 15.99 6.56 -6.52
N VAL A 30 15.98 7.87 -6.80
CA VAL A 30 15.02 8.80 -6.17
C VAL A 30 13.59 8.39 -6.48
N ILE A 31 13.21 8.29 -7.76
CA ILE A 31 11.85 7.93 -8.19
C ILE A 31 11.48 6.53 -7.69
N GLY A 32 12.40 5.57 -7.79
CA GLY A 32 12.21 4.22 -7.28
C GLY A 32 11.98 4.18 -5.78
N SER A 33 12.63 5.05 -5.00
CA SER A 33 12.44 5.16 -3.55
C SER A 33 11.16 5.91 -3.16
N VAL A 34 10.70 6.86 -3.98
CA VAL A 34 9.44 7.60 -3.73
C VAL A 34 8.25 6.65 -3.69
N GLY A 35 8.20 5.63 -4.55
CA GLY A 35 7.10 4.65 -4.60
C GLY A 35 6.84 3.96 -3.26
N PRO A 36 7.82 3.22 -2.68
CA PRO A 36 7.68 2.58 -1.37
C PRO A 36 7.36 3.56 -0.24
N VAL A 37 7.97 4.75 -0.24
CA VAL A 37 7.71 5.79 0.77
C VAL A 37 6.24 6.22 0.73
N LEU A 38 5.70 6.46 -0.47
CA LEU A 38 4.28 6.80 -0.63
C LEU A 38 3.36 5.62 -0.31
N ALA A 39 3.71 4.40 -0.71
CA ALA A 39 2.93 3.20 -0.40
C ALA A 39 2.76 2.99 1.11
N PHE A 40 3.76 3.35 1.91
CA PHE A 40 3.69 3.26 3.37
C PHE A 40 3.02 4.47 4.03
N SER A 41 3.29 5.68 3.54
CA SER A 41 2.82 6.93 4.18
C SER A 41 1.41 7.34 3.76
N VAL A 42 1.04 7.16 2.50
CA VAL A 42 -0.25 7.64 1.98
C VAL A 42 -1.46 6.94 2.62
N PRO A 43 -1.47 5.61 2.88
CA PRO A 43 -2.64 4.95 3.47
C PRO A 43 -3.02 5.50 4.84
N THR A 44 -2.04 5.78 5.69
CA THR A 44 -2.28 6.29 7.05
C THR A 44 -2.85 7.70 7.02
N ILE A 45 -2.31 8.57 6.16
CA ILE A 45 -2.82 9.92 5.90
C ILE A 45 -4.23 9.86 5.31
N ARG A 46 -4.48 8.96 4.36
CA ARG A 46 -5.77 8.83 3.70
C ARG A 46 -6.86 8.36 4.69
N GLN A 47 -6.50 7.45 5.61
CA GLN A 47 -7.41 6.95 6.63
C GLN A 47 -7.77 8.02 7.68
N SER A 48 -6.85 8.93 8.01
CA SER A 48 -7.16 10.05 8.92
C SER A 48 -8.16 11.05 8.32
N TYR A 49 -8.22 11.16 6.99
CA TYR A 49 -9.25 11.92 6.28
C TYR A 49 -10.60 11.17 6.12
N GLY A 50 -10.79 10.05 6.81
CA GLY A 50 -12.04 9.30 6.83
C GLY A 50 -12.26 8.39 5.62
N TRP A 51 -11.24 8.22 4.76
CA TRP A 51 -11.33 7.23 3.70
C TRP A 51 -11.33 5.81 4.28
N ARG A 52 -12.20 4.95 3.75
CA ARG A 52 -12.26 3.53 4.05
C ARG A 52 -12.08 2.70 2.77
N PRO A 53 -11.39 1.55 2.85
CA PRO A 53 -11.35 0.59 1.75
C PRO A 53 -12.76 0.15 1.35
N ALA A 54 -12.96 -0.15 0.07
CA ALA A 54 -14.19 -0.76 -0.40
C ALA A 54 -14.33 -2.18 0.17
N GLU A 55 -15.57 -2.60 0.44
CA GLU A 55 -15.86 -3.98 0.84
C GLU A 55 -15.47 -4.93 -0.30
N PRO A 56 -14.84 -6.08 -0.02
CA PRO A 56 -14.54 -7.09 -1.02
C PRO A 56 -15.80 -7.58 -1.74
N ILE A 57 -15.70 -7.69 -3.07
CA ILE A 57 -16.76 -8.24 -3.91
C ILE A 57 -16.83 -9.75 -3.66
N PRO A 58 -18.04 -10.33 -3.53
CA PRO A 58 -18.17 -11.78 -3.39
C PRO A 58 -17.71 -12.49 -4.67
N ILE A 59 -16.69 -13.34 -4.53
CA ILE A 59 -16.18 -14.19 -5.61
C ILE A 59 -16.96 -15.52 -5.73
N THR A 60 -17.77 -15.85 -4.72
CA THR A 60 -18.53 -17.09 -4.61
C THR A 60 -19.96 -16.79 -4.19
N TYR A 61 -20.86 -17.76 -4.39
CA TYR A 61 -22.23 -17.64 -3.92
C TYR A 61 -22.24 -17.43 -2.39
N PRO A 62 -22.90 -16.38 -1.87
CA PRO A 62 -22.90 -16.08 -0.45
C PRO A 62 -23.75 -17.10 0.31
N ILE A 63 -23.10 -18.14 0.83
CA ILE A 63 -23.76 -19.16 1.64
C ILE A 63 -23.97 -18.60 3.05
N PRO A 64 -25.21 -18.52 3.55
CA PRO A 64 -25.46 -18.05 4.91
C PRO A 64 -24.89 -19.04 5.93
N ASN A 65 -24.15 -18.54 6.93
CA ASN A 65 -23.63 -19.34 8.03
C ASN A 65 -24.75 -19.67 9.04
N ARG A 66 -25.70 -20.51 8.64
CA ARG A 66 -26.83 -20.94 9.47
C ARG A 66 -27.16 -22.42 9.22
N PRO A 67 -27.72 -23.14 10.20
CA PRO A 67 -28.22 -24.49 9.99
C PRO A 67 -29.37 -24.50 8.98
N ARG A 68 -29.53 -25.64 8.30
CA ARG A 68 -30.63 -25.86 7.36
C ARG A 68 -31.95 -25.71 8.10
N ARG A 69 -32.91 -25.04 7.46
CA ARG A 69 -34.31 -24.98 7.92
C ARG A 69 -35.16 -25.74 6.92
N PRO A 70 -36.10 -26.59 7.37
CA PRO A 70 -37.06 -27.21 6.47
C PRO A 70 -37.87 -26.11 5.76
N VAL A 71 -38.06 -26.28 4.46
CA VAL A 71 -38.84 -25.37 3.61
C VAL A 71 -40.09 -26.11 3.13
N GLN A 72 -41.17 -25.38 2.85
CA GLN A 72 -42.43 -25.93 2.32
C GLN A 72 -42.89 -25.10 1.13
N GLY A 73 -43.69 -25.66 0.22
CA GLY A 73 -44.46 -24.93 -0.80
C GLY A 73 -44.13 -25.22 -2.27
N TYR A 74 -43.23 -26.16 -2.55
CA TYR A 74 -42.87 -26.62 -3.90
C TYR A 74 -42.72 -28.14 -3.95
N GLU A 75 -43.52 -28.85 -3.15
CA GLU A 75 -43.59 -30.31 -3.17
C GLU A 75 -44.27 -30.79 -4.47
N ASP A 76 -43.79 -31.91 -5.01
CA ASP A 76 -44.39 -32.51 -6.20
C ASP A 76 -45.83 -32.99 -5.88
N PRO A 77 -46.81 -32.75 -6.77
CA PRO A 77 -48.12 -33.37 -6.64
C PRO A 77 -47.99 -34.89 -6.83
N GLU A 78 -48.75 -35.67 -6.05
CA GLU A 78 -48.77 -37.14 -6.13
C GLU A 78 -49.23 -37.68 -7.49
#